data_AF-M6D1D0-F1
#
_entry.id   AF-M6D1D0-F1
#
_cell.length_a   1.000
_cell.length_b   1.000
_cell.length_c   1.000
_cell.angle_alpha   90.00
_cell.angle_beta   90.00
_cell.angle_gamma   90.00
#
_symmetry.space_group_name_H-M   'P 1'
#
loop_
_entity.id
_entity.type
_entity.pdbx_description
1 polymer ?
#
loop_
_entity_poly.entity_id
_entity_poly.type
_entity_poly.pdbx_seq_one_letter_code
_entity_poly.pdbx_strand_id
1 'polypeptide(L)' 'MKRIFIHLPDFDLFWKKAGLEDEELKELQEFLLENPKYGPVIKGSNGIRKIRWKKKGIGKSGGIRVFT' A
#
# COMPACT_ATOMS: atom_id res chain seq x y z
N MET A 1 2.51 -1.51 -20.81
CA MET A 1 1.66 -2.52 -20.14
C MET A 1 0.61 -1.76 -19.33
N LYS A 2 -0.69 -2.04 -19.51
CA LYS A 2 -1.75 -1.39 -18.74
C LYS A 2 -1.92 -2.13 -17.40
N ARG A 3 -1.93 -1.40 -16.29
CA ARG A 3 -2.23 -1.92 -14.95
C ARG A 3 -3.38 -1.12 -14.35
N ILE A 4 -4.15 -1.75 -13.47
CA ILE A 4 -5.31 -1.16 -12.81
C ILE A 4 -5.18 -1.47 -11.33
N PHE A 5 -5.37 -0.45 -10.49
CA PHE A 5 -5.50 -0.62 -9.05
C PHE A 5 -6.99 -0.84 -8.73
N ILE A 6 -7.29 -1.94 -8.06
CA ILE A 6 -8.64 -2.26 -7.59
C ILE A 6 -8.58 -2.24 -6.07
N HIS A 7 -9.36 -1.37 -5.45
CA HIS A 7 -9.45 -1.27 -4.00
C HIS A 7 -10.55 -2.18 -3.48
N LEU A 8 -10.30 -2.84 -2.36
CA LEU A 8 -11.38 -3.45 -1.58
C LEU A 8 -12.20 -2.34 -0.92
N PRO A 9 -13.51 -2.53 -0.66
CA PRO A 9 -14.36 -1.50 -0.06
C PRO A 9 -13.79 -0.88 1.22
N ASP A 10 -13.14 -1.70 2.05
CA ASP A 10 -12.55 -1.25 3.31
C ASP A 10 -11.18 -0.55 3.16
N PHE A 11 -10.52 -0.69 2.01
CA PHE A 11 -9.18 -0.15 1.80
C PHE A 11 -9.19 1.38 1.94
N ASP A 12 -10.09 2.07 1.26
CA ASP A 12 -10.18 3.54 1.29
C ASP A 12 -10.58 4.04 2.69
N LEU A 13 -11.42 3.27 3.40
CA LEU A 13 -11.80 3.58 4.78
C LEU A 13 -10.58 3.50 5.71
N PHE A 14 -9.77 2.45 5.61
CA PHE A 14 -8.57 2.30 6.41
C PHE A 14 -7.47 3.29 6.04
N TRP A 15 -7.36 3.63 4.75
CA TRP A 15 -6.43 4.65 4.26
C TRP A 15 -6.69 6.00 4.93
N LYS A 16 -7.95 6.46 4.88
CA LYS A 16 -8.37 7.70 5.54
C LYS A 16 -8.25 7.64 7.06
N LYS A 17 -8.58 6.50 7.69
CA LYS A 17 -8.39 6.31 9.14
C LYS A 17 -6.93 6.36 9.57
N ALA A 18 -5.99 6.01 8.69
CA ALA A 18 -4.56 6.19 8.94
C ALA A 18 -4.10 7.65 8.75
N GLY A 19 -5.01 8.55 8.37
CA GLY A 19 -4.75 9.96 8.08
C GLY A 19 -3.82 10.17 6.90
N LEU A 20 -3.93 9.30 5.88
CA LEU A 20 -3.21 9.42 4.62
C LEU A 20 -4.14 10.06 3.59
N GLU A 21 -3.59 10.96 2.80
CA GLU A 21 -4.33 11.68 1.77
C GLU A 21 -4.09 11.02 0.40
N ASP A 22 -4.69 11.62 -0.63
CA ASP A 22 -4.62 11.12 -2.00
C ASP A 22 -3.20 11.22 -2.59
N GLU A 23 -2.40 12.22 -2.18
CA GLU A 23 -0.98 12.31 -2.57
C GLU A 23 -0.18 11.08 -2.13
N GLU A 24 -0.31 10.62 -0.88
CA GLU A 24 0.40 9.41 -0.43
C GLU A 24 -0.09 8.15 -1.13
N LEU A 25 -1.37 8.11 -1.52
CA LEU A 25 -1.92 6.99 -2.26
C LEU A 25 -1.32 6.95 -3.66
N LYS A 26 -1.20 8.10 -4.32
CA LYS A 26 -0.55 8.25 -5.61
C LYS A 26 0.92 7.81 -5.56
N GLU A 27 1.67 8.26 -4.55
CA GLU A 27 3.07 7.85 -4.35
C GLU A 27 3.19 6.32 -4.20
N LEU A 28 2.28 5.69 -3.44
CA LEU A 28 2.23 4.23 -3.30
C LEU A 28 1.93 3.53 -4.63
N GLN A 29 0.98 4.05 -5.40
CA GLN A 29 0.60 3.49 -6.69
C GLN A 29 1.74 3.60 -7.72
N GLU A 30 2.41 4.75 -7.81
CA GLU A 30 3.58 4.95 -8.67
C GLU A 30 4.71 3.98 -8.29
N PHE A 31 5.00 3.85 -6.99
CA PHE A 31 5.96 2.88 -6.50
C PHE A 31 5.63 1.43 -6.89
N LEU A 32 4.35 1.04 -6.82
CA LEU A 32 3.87 -0.28 -7.22
C LEU A 32 3.86 -0.50 -8.74
N LEU A 33 3.72 0.57 -9.53
CA LEU A 33 3.88 0.50 -10.98
C LEU A 33 5.34 0.20 -11.36
N GLU A 34 6.31 0.74 -10.63
CA GLU A 34 7.72 0.41 -10.83
C GLU A 34 8.08 -0.95 -10.24
N ASN A 35 7.52 -1.28 -9.07
CA ASN A 35 7.89 -2.44 -8.26
C ASN A 35 6.70 -3.36 -7.93
N PRO A 36 6.08 -4.00 -8.94
CA PRO A 36 4.83 -4.77 -8.76
C PRO A 36 4.98 -6.01 -7.86
N LYS A 37 6.20 -6.47 -7.60
CA LYS A 37 6.48 -7.63 -6.74
C LYS A 37 7.12 -7.24 -5.41
N TYR A 38 7.04 -5.97 -5.02
CA TYR A 38 7.66 -5.48 -3.79
C TYR A 38 7.06 -6.13 -2.54
N GLY A 39 7.92 -6.35 -1.55
CA GLY A 39 7.54 -6.94 -0.28
C GLY A 39 7.44 -8.47 -0.29
N PRO A 40 7.56 -9.10 0.88
CA PRO A 40 7.44 -10.55 1.01
C PRO A 40 6.01 -11.01 0.72
N VAL A 41 5.91 -12.15 0.03
CA VAL A 41 4.65 -12.90 -0.08
C VAL A 41 4.28 -13.45 1.30
N ILE A 42 3.02 -13.32 1.66
CA ILE A 42 2.49 -13.91 2.89
C ILE A 42 2.25 -15.41 2.63
N LYS A 43 2.85 -16.28 3.44
CA LYS A 43 2.67 -17.73 3.28
C LYS A 43 1.20 -18.08 3.48
N GLY A 44 0.64 -18.89 2.57
CA GLY A 44 -0.76 -19.33 2.63
C GLY A 44 -1.78 -18.31 2.12
N SER A 45 -1.37 -17.12 1.63
CA SER A 45 -2.28 -16.09 1.11
C SER A 45 -2.53 -16.16 -0.40
N ASN A 46 -2.06 -17.22 -1.07
CA ASN A 46 -2.12 -17.36 -2.52
C ASN A 46 -1.50 -16.18 -3.32
N GLY A 47 -0.47 -15.54 -2.77
CA GLY A 47 0.31 -14.54 -3.50
C GLY A 47 0.19 -13.09 -2.99
N ILE A 48 -0.64 -12.82 -1.97
CA ILE A 48 -0.73 -11.49 -1.35
C ILE A 48 0.64 -11.10 -0.79
N ARG A 49 1.06 -9.86 -1.06
CA ARG A 49 2.33 -9.28 -0.61
C ARG A 49 2.09 -8.26 0.49
N LYS A 50 3.08 -8.15 1.38
CA LYS A 50 3.07 -7.21 2.51
C LYS A 50 4.05 -6.08 2.27
N ILE A 51 3.55 -4.86 2.20
CA ILE A 51 4.34 -3.65 1.98
C ILE A 51 4.34 -2.84 3.25
N ARG A 52 5.53 -2.40 3.68
CA ARG A 52 5.67 -1.42 4.77
C ARG A 52 5.77 -0.05 4.14
N TRP A 53 4.74 0.78 4.32
CA TRP A 53 4.69 2.11 3.75
C TRP A 53 4.89 3.15 4.85
N LYS A 54 5.78 4.12 4.61
CA LYS A 54 6.06 5.18 5.57
C LYS A 54 5.08 6.32 5.33
N LYS A 55 4.48 6.84 6.40
CA LYS A 55 3.71 8.08 6.34
C LYS A 55 4.65 9.28 6.30
N LYS A 56 4.38 10.25 5.42
CA LYS A 56 5.16 11.48 5.31
C LYS A 56 5.13 12.24 6.65
N GLY A 57 6.27 12.78 7.07
CA GLY A 57 6.40 13.50 8.33
C GLY A 57 6.36 12.67 9.62
N ILE A 58 6.17 11.34 9.55
CA ILE A 58 6.13 10.48 10.75
C ILE A 58 7.39 9.60 10.85
N GLY A 59 7.89 9.43 12.08
CA GLY A 59 9.02 8.54 12.40
C GLY A 59 8.73 7.06 12.14
N LYS A 60 9.72 6.20 12.38
CA LYS A 60 9.66 4.74 12.10
C LYS A 60 8.43 4.02 12.71
N SER A 61 7.85 4.55 13.78
CA SER A 61 6.73 3.94 14.52
C SER A 61 5.35 4.18 13.90
N GLY A 62 5.17 5.17 13.02
CA GLY A 62 3.85 5.51 12.47
C GLY A 62 3.66 5.16 10.99
N GLY A 63 4.43 4.22 10.47
CA GLY A 63 4.19 3.64 9.15
C GLY A 63 2.97 2.70 9.14
N ILE A 64 2.40 2.50 7.96
CA ILE A 64 1.29 1.58 7.73
C ILE A 64 1.76 0.30 7.02
N ARG A 65 0.89 -0.71 6.99
CA ARG A 65 1.10 -1.93 6.23
C ARG A 65 0.02 -2.01 5.16
N VAL A 66 0.45 -2.14 3.91
CA VAL A 66 -0.42 -2.28 2.74
C VAL A 66 -0.32 -3.70 2.23
N PHE A 67 -1.44 -4.28 1.84
CA PHE A 67 -1.52 -5.63 1.29
C PHE A 67 -1.98 -5.54 -0.17
N THR A 68 -1.23 -6.17 -1.08
CA THR A 68 -1.47 -6.17 -2.54
C THR A 68 -1.51 -7.58 -3.09
#